data_AF-A0A9E4LFM8-F1
#
_entry.id   AF-A0A9E4LFM8-F1
#
_cell.length_a   1.000
_cell.length_b   1.000
_cell.length_c   1.000
_cell.angle_alpha   90.00
_cell.angle_beta   90.00
_cell.angle_gamma   90.00
#
_symmetry.space_group_name_H-M   'P 1'
#
loop_
_entity.id
_entity.type
_entity.pdbx_description
1 polymer ?
#
loop_
_entity_poly.entity_id
_entity_poly.type
_entity_poly.pdbx_seq_one_letter_code
_entity_poly.pdbx_strand_id
1 'polypeptide(L)'
;MSRLRRWAERNVVIGDGPLAGTPFRAGGGGQGKPPAPPWRVALDAMDDPELEQVTIRGSVQSGKTALLIVAGLGHMAAGRSVLFFEPADRLKRTIAARLIAWGRLCKDEAIQTAYEPKRPPFLRSTDAGGRLEVISAGEGGAGVMRTAEIVIVDELRLFHKDLLGDLIDRMAAYGGRGRLITASSAGYEHECKTSTELEKSDSRRWFLKCPECGNGNVADWRNVIFKGQPYPTYSMPCCGASLEGVPFRRAMQAGTWRPTKEPMVPGVAGFHLDAFLSPFESLRSIVRQWKRADAHRKQTGSMAEVISFQTGRLAIPYKPEAAQGVTPEGLRSSCREDYDPAIVPAGAAVLIGAVDVQDNRLEAEISAWGLVEVERDDASQLKGWGSHEFRGLQHEGKWYRLRRWALEYRRFHGDPGTPELWEQLAEFMEQPRPHATGPLLRPVIVGVDIGGHYGPAVAEFVQHRGLGYQCLKGLPPARFGAVLARRSVTADSLESYGPAGLMLVCGNAGKASVFSLMRQSIAGAEPKPTVWPMDESRYGMEEFEGIVSETLMRTLDKKTGATRLMWRKIAPRNEPLDLLVYSLAMVSHLGVGFMLVQGDDIAAAADLENAA
;
A
#
# COMPACT_ATOMS: atom_id res chain seq x y z
N MET A 1 -34.46 -15.91 7.59
CA MET A 1 -33.61 -17.01 7.11
C MET A 1 -33.82 -17.13 5.61
N SER A 2 -32.76 -16.93 4.81
CA SER A 2 -32.80 -16.85 3.34
C SER A 2 -33.15 -18.20 2.69
N ARG A 3 -33.36 -18.20 1.37
CA ARG A 3 -33.58 -19.46 0.62
C ARG A 3 -32.26 -20.23 0.54
N LEU A 4 -31.16 -19.53 0.24
CA LEU A 4 -29.81 -20.09 0.18
C LEU A 4 -29.41 -20.80 1.48
N ARG A 5 -29.65 -20.19 2.64
CA ARG A 5 -29.31 -20.81 3.92
C ARG A 5 -30.14 -22.06 4.20
N ARG A 6 -31.45 -22.02 3.94
CA ARG A 6 -32.33 -23.20 4.09
C ARG A 6 -31.91 -24.35 3.19
N TRP A 7 -31.56 -24.02 1.95
CA TRP A 7 -31.06 -24.97 0.98
C TRP A 7 -29.75 -25.61 1.46
N ALA A 8 -28.80 -24.79 1.90
CA ALA A 8 -27.50 -25.26 2.39
C ALA A 8 -27.64 -26.20 3.60
N GLU A 9 -28.48 -25.85 4.58
CA GLU A 9 -28.71 -26.67 5.78
C GLU A 9 -29.30 -28.06 5.49
N ARG A 10 -30.03 -28.20 4.39
CA ARG A 10 -30.65 -29.47 3.98
C ARG A 10 -29.73 -30.29 3.09
N ASN A 11 -29.05 -29.64 2.16
CA ASN A 11 -28.45 -30.30 1.00
C ASN A 11 -26.93 -30.42 1.08
N VAL A 12 -26.24 -29.49 1.72
CA VAL A 12 -24.77 -29.48 1.66
C VAL A 12 -24.15 -30.39 2.70
N VAL A 13 -23.20 -31.21 2.27
CA VAL A 13 -22.29 -31.98 3.12
C VAL A 13 -20.88 -31.45 2.89
N ILE A 14 -20.15 -31.18 3.97
CA ILE A 14 -18.80 -30.62 3.89
C ILE A 14 -17.86 -31.68 3.29
N GLY A 15 -17.18 -31.35 2.19
CA GLY A 15 -16.35 -32.31 1.46
C GLY A 15 -14.88 -32.37 1.87
N ASP A 16 -14.40 -31.43 2.69
CA ASP A 16 -12.99 -31.36 3.07
C ASP A 16 -12.76 -30.67 4.43
N GLY A 17 -11.52 -30.80 4.95
CA GLY A 17 -11.09 -30.18 6.20
C GLY A 17 -11.62 -30.86 7.47
N PRO A 18 -11.52 -30.21 8.64
CA PRO A 18 -11.83 -30.82 9.93
C PRO A 18 -13.29 -31.25 10.13
N LEU A 19 -14.20 -30.79 9.28
CA LEU A 19 -15.64 -31.08 9.33
C LEU A 19 -16.12 -31.95 8.16
N ALA A 20 -15.20 -32.54 7.40
CA ALA A 20 -15.53 -33.40 6.26
C ALA A 20 -16.53 -34.50 6.64
N GLY A 21 -17.50 -34.76 5.77
CA GLY A 21 -18.58 -35.74 5.96
C GLY A 21 -19.73 -35.26 6.86
N THR A 22 -19.61 -34.11 7.51
CA THR A 22 -20.70 -33.57 8.33
C THR A 22 -21.66 -32.71 7.49
N PRO A 23 -22.97 -32.70 7.80
CA PRO A 23 -23.90 -31.77 7.15
C PRO A 23 -23.50 -30.31 7.44
N PHE A 24 -23.61 -29.44 6.44
CA PHE A 24 -23.45 -28.01 6.63
C PHE A 24 -24.61 -27.50 7.50
N ARG A 25 -24.42 -27.45 8.81
CA ARG A 25 -25.44 -26.94 9.72
C ARG A 25 -25.11 -25.51 10.09
N ALA A 26 -25.93 -24.61 9.58
CA ALA A 26 -26.08 -23.29 10.15
C ALA A 26 -27.03 -23.30 11.38
N GLY A 27 -27.18 -24.42 12.13
CA GLY A 27 -28.03 -24.63 13.32
C GLY A 27 -27.28 -25.26 14.52
N GLY A 28 -26.98 -24.54 15.61
CA GLY A 28 -27.57 -24.76 16.95
C GLY A 28 -26.77 -25.67 17.91
N GLY A 29 -26.08 -25.07 18.88
CA GLY A 29 -25.26 -25.75 19.89
C GLY A 29 -26.08 -26.59 20.87
N GLY A 30 -25.78 -27.88 20.92
CA GLY A 30 -26.10 -28.79 22.01
C GLY A 30 -24.81 -29.46 22.51
N GLN A 31 -24.85 -30.19 23.63
CA GLN A 31 -23.68 -30.89 24.15
C GLN A 31 -23.06 -31.78 23.05
N GLY A 32 -21.77 -31.57 22.76
CA GLY A 32 -21.03 -32.30 21.73
C GLY A 32 -21.18 -31.79 20.29
N LYS A 33 -21.91 -30.69 20.02
CA LYS A 33 -22.10 -30.15 18.65
C LYS A 33 -21.30 -28.85 18.44
N PRO A 34 -20.63 -28.67 17.29
CA PRO A 34 -19.90 -27.44 17.01
C PRO A 34 -20.86 -26.23 16.99
N PRO A 35 -20.41 -25.05 17.44
CA PRO A 35 -21.24 -23.86 17.50
C PRO A 35 -21.92 -23.53 16.19
N ALA A 36 -23.09 -22.88 16.28
CA ALA A 36 -23.68 -22.11 15.20
C ALA A 36 -22.67 -21.07 14.72
N PRO A 37 -22.15 -21.16 13.49
CA PRO A 37 -21.04 -20.32 13.13
C PRO A 37 -21.51 -18.93 12.71
N PRO A 38 -20.68 -17.88 12.83
CA PRO A 38 -21.07 -16.49 12.56
C PRO A 38 -21.47 -16.26 11.10
N TRP A 39 -21.31 -17.23 10.23
CA TRP A 39 -21.59 -17.10 8.81
C TRP A 39 -23.07 -16.99 8.43
N ARG A 40 -24.01 -17.26 9.34
CA ARG A 40 -25.45 -17.27 9.05
C ARG A 40 -25.92 -16.00 8.35
N VAL A 41 -25.59 -14.85 8.94
CA VAL A 41 -26.04 -13.54 8.45
C VAL A 41 -25.31 -13.18 7.16
N ALA A 42 -24.05 -13.59 7.01
CA ALA A 42 -23.31 -13.40 5.76
C ALA A 42 -23.92 -14.23 4.62
N LEU A 43 -24.31 -15.48 4.89
CA LEU A 43 -24.99 -16.33 3.91
C LEU A 43 -26.42 -15.87 3.61
N ASP A 44 -27.13 -15.35 4.62
CA ASP A 44 -28.43 -14.72 4.42
C ASP A 44 -28.29 -13.48 3.51
N ALA A 45 -27.25 -12.66 3.70
CA ALA A 45 -26.95 -11.49 2.87
C ALA A 45 -26.57 -11.83 1.41
N MET A 46 -25.91 -12.97 1.16
CA MET A 46 -25.54 -13.42 -0.20
C MET A 46 -26.75 -13.80 -1.09
N ASP A 47 -27.95 -13.86 -0.52
CA ASP A 47 -29.21 -14.19 -1.19
C ASP A 47 -30.29 -13.11 -0.96
N ASP A 48 -29.88 -11.97 -0.39
CA ASP A 48 -30.79 -10.85 -0.11
C ASP A 48 -31.06 -10.07 -1.41
N PRO A 49 -32.33 -9.91 -1.82
CA PRO A 49 -32.64 -9.19 -3.04
C PRO A 49 -32.28 -7.71 -3.00
N GLU A 50 -32.18 -7.10 -1.81
CA GLU A 50 -31.82 -5.69 -1.62
C GLU A 50 -30.31 -5.44 -1.66
N LEU A 51 -29.51 -6.51 -1.65
CA LEU A 51 -28.05 -6.42 -1.70
C LEU A 51 -27.54 -6.80 -3.08
N GLU A 52 -26.79 -5.88 -3.68
CA GLU A 52 -26.06 -6.07 -4.94
C GLU A 52 -24.62 -6.49 -4.67
N GLN A 53 -24.06 -6.10 -3.51
CA GLN A 53 -22.69 -6.43 -3.14
C GLN A 53 -22.58 -6.90 -1.68
N VAL A 54 -21.85 -8.00 -1.49
CA VAL A 54 -21.48 -8.53 -0.18
C VAL A 54 -19.96 -8.67 -0.10
N THR A 55 -19.33 -8.04 0.89
CA THR A 55 -17.88 -8.14 1.11
C THR A 55 -17.52 -8.74 2.46
N ILE A 56 -16.52 -9.63 2.47
CA ILE A 56 -16.06 -10.34 3.67
C ILE A 56 -14.56 -10.11 3.85
N ARG A 57 -14.20 -9.29 4.83
CA ARG A 57 -12.81 -9.16 5.30
C ARG A 57 -12.63 -10.06 6.52
N GLY A 58 -11.96 -11.19 6.35
CA GLY A 58 -11.86 -12.16 7.43
C GLY A 58 -10.56 -12.94 7.52
N SER A 59 -10.31 -13.50 8.70
CA SER A 59 -9.07 -14.20 9.03
C SER A 59 -8.83 -15.39 8.12
N VAL A 60 -7.58 -15.81 8.01
CA VAL A 60 -7.22 -17.13 7.49
C VAL A 60 -7.90 -18.17 8.39
N GLN A 61 -8.45 -19.23 7.79
CA GLN A 61 -9.19 -20.28 8.50
C GLN A 61 -10.45 -19.83 9.27
N SER A 62 -11.14 -18.75 8.86
CA SER A 62 -12.47 -18.41 9.41
C SER A 62 -13.64 -19.11 8.70
N GLY A 63 -13.37 -19.87 7.64
CA GLY A 63 -14.41 -20.55 6.84
C GLY A 63 -14.92 -19.76 5.63
N LYS A 64 -14.27 -18.65 5.24
CA LYS A 64 -14.67 -17.82 4.07
C LYS A 64 -14.91 -18.64 2.81
N THR A 65 -13.92 -19.40 2.35
CA THR A 65 -14.03 -20.20 1.13
C THR A 65 -15.13 -21.25 1.22
N ALA A 66 -15.42 -21.80 2.41
CA ALA A 66 -16.55 -22.72 2.57
C ALA A 66 -17.88 -22.00 2.33
N LEU A 67 -18.02 -20.74 2.74
CA LEU A 67 -19.21 -19.94 2.44
C LEU A 67 -19.35 -19.63 0.96
N LEU A 68 -18.25 -19.27 0.32
CA LEU A 68 -18.24 -19.00 -1.11
C LEU A 68 -18.65 -20.25 -1.92
N ILE A 69 -18.17 -21.43 -1.53
CA ILE A 69 -18.58 -22.72 -2.13
C ILE A 69 -20.09 -22.95 -1.94
N VAL A 70 -20.60 -22.75 -0.73
CA VAL A 70 -22.04 -22.92 -0.43
C VAL A 70 -22.89 -21.94 -1.24
N ALA A 71 -22.47 -20.67 -1.33
CA ALA A 71 -23.14 -19.66 -2.12
C ALA A 71 -23.14 -20.01 -3.61
N GLY A 72 -22.00 -20.46 -4.15
CA GLY A 72 -21.89 -20.86 -5.55
C GLY A 72 -22.76 -22.06 -5.89
N LEU A 73 -22.73 -23.12 -5.07
CA LEU A 73 -23.57 -24.30 -5.29
C LEU A 73 -25.06 -23.98 -5.14
N GLY A 74 -25.45 -23.19 -4.13
CA GLY A 74 -26.86 -22.87 -3.90
C GLY A 74 -27.46 -21.97 -4.96
N HIS A 75 -26.73 -20.97 -5.45
CA HIS A 75 -27.17 -20.15 -6.58
C HIS A 75 -27.21 -20.95 -7.88
N MET A 76 -26.27 -21.87 -8.09
CA MET A 76 -26.33 -22.80 -9.22
C MET A 76 -27.56 -23.72 -9.14
N ALA A 77 -27.87 -24.29 -7.96
CA ALA A 77 -29.08 -25.10 -7.75
C ALA A 77 -30.36 -24.31 -8.03
N ALA A 78 -30.35 -23.01 -7.76
CA ALA A 78 -31.46 -22.10 -8.04
C ALA A 78 -31.57 -21.68 -9.53
N GLY A 79 -30.80 -22.29 -10.44
CA GLY A 79 -30.87 -22.02 -11.87
C GLY A 79 -30.09 -20.79 -12.34
N ARG A 80 -29.21 -20.23 -11.49
CA ARG A 80 -28.48 -18.97 -11.78
C ARG A 80 -27.11 -19.23 -12.39
N SER A 81 -26.60 -18.28 -13.16
CA SER A 81 -25.22 -18.31 -13.65
C SER A 81 -24.26 -17.76 -12.59
N VAL A 82 -23.23 -18.54 -12.26
CA VAL A 82 -22.24 -18.27 -11.21
C VAL A 82 -20.85 -18.27 -11.83
N LEU A 83 -20.08 -17.22 -11.57
CA LEU A 83 -18.68 -17.11 -11.94
C LEU A 83 -17.82 -17.01 -10.69
N PHE A 84 -16.93 -17.98 -10.50
CA PHE A 84 -15.97 -18.02 -9.40
C PHE A 84 -14.60 -17.56 -9.92
N PHE A 85 -14.09 -16.46 -9.39
CA PHE A 85 -12.91 -15.79 -9.91
C PHE A 85 -11.75 -15.87 -8.92
N GLU A 86 -10.67 -16.52 -9.36
CA GLU A 86 -9.45 -16.73 -8.58
C GLU A 86 -8.28 -15.90 -9.11
N PRO A 87 -7.35 -15.44 -8.25
CA PRO A 87 -6.24 -14.60 -8.71
C PRO A 87 -5.16 -15.37 -9.47
N ALA A 88 -5.15 -16.71 -9.40
CA ALA A 88 -4.17 -17.55 -10.08
C ALA A 88 -4.72 -18.94 -10.44
N ASP A 89 -4.20 -19.54 -11.52
CA ASP A 89 -4.64 -20.87 -11.99
C ASP A 89 -4.43 -22.00 -10.98
N ARG A 90 -3.45 -21.87 -10.09
CA ARG A 90 -3.25 -22.83 -8.99
C ARG A 90 -4.43 -22.80 -8.02
N LEU A 91 -4.96 -21.61 -7.70
CA LEU A 91 -6.09 -21.44 -6.81
C LEU A 91 -7.39 -21.88 -7.49
N LYS A 92 -7.57 -21.52 -8.77
CA LYS A 92 -8.66 -22.05 -9.63
C LYS A 92 -8.78 -23.56 -9.56
N ARG A 93 -7.67 -24.28 -9.76
CA ARG A 93 -7.64 -25.76 -9.66
C ARG A 93 -8.02 -26.27 -8.28
N THR A 94 -7.57 -25.58 -7.23
CA THR A 94 -7.89 -25.93 -5.85
C THR A 94 -9.38 -25.78 -5.57
N ILE A 95 -9.98 -24.64 -5.95
CA ILE A 95 -11.40 -24.38 -5.74
C ILE A 95 -12.28 -25.28 -6.60
N ALA A 96 -11.92 -25.51 -7.86
CA ALA A 96 -12.64 -26.46 -8.72
C ALA A 96 -12.68 -27.87 -8.11
N ALA A 97 -11.55 -28.36 -7.58
CA ALA A 97 -11.50 -29.66 -6.91
C ALA A 97 -12.42 -29.73 -5.68
N ARG A 98 -12.47 -28.65 -4.87
CA ARG A 98 -13.34 -28.57 -3.70
C ARG A 98 -14.82 -28.51 -4.09
N LEU A 99 -15.18 -27.71 -5.10
CA LEU A 99 -16.54 -27.64 -5.64
C LEU A 99 -17.02 -29.01 -6.15
N ILE A 100 -16.15 -29.77 -6.82
CA ILE A 100 -16.47 -31.13 -7.26
C ILE A 100 -16.70 -32.06 -6.08
N ALA A 101 -15.82 -32.03 -5.07
CA ALA A 101 -15.96 -32.87 -3.89
C ALA A 101 -17.26 -32.55 -3.13
N TRP A 102 -17.57 -31.28 -2.93
CA TRP A 102 -18.79 -30.84 -2.23
C TRP A 102 -20.04 -31.10 -3.07
N GLY A 103 -19.98 -30.89 -4.39
CA GLY A 103 -21.07 -31.13 -5.32
C GLY A 103 -21.49 -32.61 -5.35
N ARG A 104 -20.52 -33.54 -5.37
CA ARG A 104 -20.78 -34.99 -5.30
C ARG A 104 -21.45 -35.44 -4.00
N LEU A 105 -21.15 -34.76 -2.90
CA LEU A 105 -21.72 -35.06 -1.59
C LEU A 105 -23.01 -34.29 -1.32
N CYS A 106 -23.33 -33.29 -2.14
CA CYS A 106 -24.56 -32.53 -2.05
C CYS A 106 -25.75 -33.47 -2.26
N LYS A 107 -26.82 -33.28 -1.49
CA LYS A 107 -28.06 -34.08 -1.59
C LYS A 107 -29.07 -33.52 -2.58
N ASP A 108 -28.77 -32.36 -3.15
CA ASP A 108 -29.59 -31.76 -4.19
C ASP A 108 -29.32 -32.47 -5.52
N GLU A 109 -30.35 -33.07 -6.10
CA GLU A 109 -30.27 -33.86 -7.34
C GLU A 109 -29.70 -33.03 -8.51
N ALA A 110 -30.13 -31.78 -8.65
CA ALA A 110 -29.66 -30.90 -9.72
C ALA A 110 -28.14 -30.67 -9.62
N ILE A 111 -27.62 -30.59 -8.40
CA ILE A 111 -26.19 -30.51 -8.15
C ILE A 111 -25.51 -31.85 -8.44
N GLN A 112 -26.03 -32.97 -7.94
CA GLN A 112 -25.43 -34.29 -8.16
C GLN A 112 -25.24 -34.58 -9.66
N THR A 113 -26.29 -34.40 -10.46
CA THR A 113 -26.26 -34.59 -11.92
C THR A 113 -25.27 -33.66 -12.61
N ALA A 114 -25.16 -32.40 -12.17
CA ALA A 114 -24.18 -31.46 -12.73
C ALA A 114 -22.73 -31.94 -12.53
N TYR A 115 -22.45 -32.64 -11.42
CA TYR A 115 -21.13 -33.12 -11.05
C TYR A 115 -20.83 -34.57 -11.49
N GLU A 116 -21.78 -35.25 -12.12
CA GLU A 116 -21.55 -36.49 -12.89
C GLU A 116 -20.67 -36.22 -14.14
N PRO A 117 -19.89 -37.22 -14.62
CA PRO A 117 -18.77 -36.96 -15.53
C PRO A 117 -19.20 -36.76 -16.98
N LYS A 118 -19.42 -35.49 -17.41
CA LYS A 118 -19.55 -35.12 -18.83
C LYS A 118 -18.91 -33.77 -19.25
N ARG A 119 -18.39 -32.96 -18.32
CA ARG A 119 -17.84 -31.61 -18.58
C ARG A 119 -16.49 -31.35 -17.88
N PRO A 120 -15.65 -30.42 -18.38
CA PRO A 120 -14.41 -30.04 -17.72
C PRO A 120 -14.65 -29.56 -16.27
N PRO A 121 -13.69 -29.72 -15.35
CA PRO A 121 -13.86 -29.39 -13.94
C PRO A 121 -14.16 -27.90 -13.68
N PHE A 122 -13.89 -27.04 -14.66
CA PHE A 122 -14.04 -25.59 -14.59
C PHE A 122 -15.40 -25.09 -15.06
N LEU A 123 -16.27 -25.94 -15.64
CA LEU A 123 -17.61 -25.54 -16.08
C LEU A 123 -18.63 -26.63 -15.81
N ARG A 124 -19.66 -26.30 -15.04
CA ARG A 124 -20.75 -27.21 -14.64
C ARG A 124 -22.10 -26.57 -14.94
N SER A 125 -23.10 -27.40 -15.26
CA SER A 125 -24.48 -26.94 -15.41
C SER A 125 -25.46 -27.96 -14.87
N THR A 126 -26.55 -27.46 -14.31
CA THR A 126 -27.73 -28.24 -13.90
C THR A 126 -28.75 -28.28 -15.03
N ASP A 127 -29.65 -29.26 -15.03
CA ASP A 127 -30.77 -29.31 -15.98
C ASP A 127 -31.76 -28.13 -15.80
N ALA A 128 -31.79 -27.53 -14.61
CA ALA A 128 -32.56 -26.33 -14.30
C ALA A 128 -31.97 -25.01 -14.89
N GLY A 129 -30.95 -25.10 -15.75
CA GLY A 129 -30.33 -23.96 -16.42
C GLY A 129 -29.21 -23.24 -15.62
N GLY A 130 -29.03 -23.61 -14.34
CA GLY A 130 -27.94 -23.11 -13.51
C GLY A 130 -26.58 -23.50 -14.05
N ARG A 131 -25.61 -22.58 -13.97
CA ARG A 131 -24.25 -22.76 -14.50
C ARG A 131 -23.23 -22.25 -13.50
N LEU A 132 -22.16 -23.00 -13.26
CA LEU A 132 -21.03 -22.54 -12.45
C LEU A 132 -19.74 -22.69 -13.25
N GLU A 133 -19.01 -21.59 -13.38
CA GLU A 133 -17.71 -21.53 -14.03
C GLU A 133 -16.64 -21.04 -13.04
N VAL A 134 -15.43 -21.60 -13.10
CA VAL A 134 -14.28 -21.15 -12.29
C VAL A 134 -13.18 -20.67 -13.23
N ILE A 135 -12.80 -19.39 -13.11
CA ILE A 135 -11.81 -18.71 -13.96
C ILE A 135 -10.63 -18.20 -13.14
N SER A 136 -9.53 -17.82 -13.81
CA SER A 136 -8.44 -17.11 -13.11
C SER A 136 -7.92 -15.88 -13.85
N ALA A 137 -7.32 -14.94 -13.11
CA ALA A 137 -6.70 -13.75 -13.69
C ALA A 137 -5.48 -14.09 -14.56
N GLY A 138 -4.90 -15.28 -14.40
CA GLY A 138 -3.78 -15.78 -15.20
C GLY A 138 -4.16 -16.12 -16.65
N GLU A 139 -5.46 -16.23 -16.97
CA GLU A 139 -5.95 -16.56 -18.32
C GLU A 139 -5.94 -15.36 -19.30
N GLY A 140 -5.11 -14.33 -19.06
CA GLY A 140 -4.83 -13.26 -20.02
C GLY A 140 -6.04 -12.41 -20.40
N GLY A 141 -6.71 -11.79 -19.42
CA GLY A 141 -7.87 -10.89 -19.66
C GLY A 141 -9.17 -11.59 -20.05
N ALA A 142 -9.15 -12.88 -20.44
CA ALA A 142 -10.33 -13.67 -20.79
C ALA A 142 -11.32 -13.84 -19.61
N GLY A 143 -10.82 -13.83 -18.37
CA GLY A 143 -11.66 -13.90 -17.17
C GLY A 143 -12.52 -12.65 -16.97
N VAL A 144 -12.00 -11.47 -17.37
CA VAL A 144 -12.77 -10.22 -17.34
C VAL A 144 -13.91 -10.32 -18.36
N MET A 145 -13.72 -10.98 -19.51
CA MET A 145 -14.71 -11.13 -20.61
C MET A 145 -16.01 -11.92 -20.31
N ARG A 146 -16.15 -12.56 -19.14
CA ARG A 146 -17.31 -13.41 -18.83
C ARG A 146 -18.38 -12.67 -18.01
N THR A 147 -19.64 -12.80 -18.43
CA THR A 147 -20.81 -12.22 -17.76
C THR A 147 -21.57 -13.32 -17.01
N ALA A 148 -21.87 -13.11 -15.73
CA ALA A 148 -22.66 -14.02 -14.89
C ALA A 148 -23.54 -13.23 -13.91
N GLU A 149 -24.66 -13.82 -13.49
CA GLU A 149 -25.60 -13.19 -12.56
C GLU A 149 -25.01 -13.10 -11.15
N ILE A 150 -24.24 -14.11 -10.75
CA ILE A 150 -23.51 -14.16 -9.49
C ILE A 150 -22.02 -14.18 -9.78
N VAL A 151 -21.28 -13.21 -9.26
CA VAL A 151 -19.82 -13.18 -9.35
C VAL A 151 -19.24 -13.34 -7.95
N ILE A 152 -18.41 -14.35 -7.76
CA ILE A 152 -17.73 -14.65 -6.51
C ILE A 152 -16.24 -14.44 -6.70
N VAL A 153 -15.64 -13.54 -5.92
CA VAL A 153 -14.20 -13.27 -5.95
C VAL A 153 -13.58 -13.71 -4.61
N ASP A 154 -12.80 -14.79 -4.63
CA ASP A 154 -11.98 -15.19 -3.46
C ASP A 154 -10.60 -14.54 -3.55
N GLU A 155 -9.97 -14.33 -2.40
CA GLU A 155 -8.68 -13.67 -2.27
C GLU A 155 -8.56 -12.33 -3.02
N LEU A 156 -9.60 -11.49 -2.96
CA LEU A 156 -9.68 -10.16 -3.60
C LEU A 156 -8.40 -9.31 -3.48
N ARG A 157 -7.69 -9.40 -2.34
CA ARG A 157 -6.45 -8.65 -2.10
C ARG A 157 -5.32 -8.97 -3.09
N LEU A 158 -5.35 -10.14 -3.76
CA LEU A 158 -4.27 -10.62 -4.62
C LEU A 158 -4.40 -10.17 -6.09
N PHE A 159 -5.53 -9.58 -6.48
CA PHE A 159 -5.71 -9.08 -7.84
C PHE A 159 -5.02 -7.72 -8.05
N HIS A 160 -4.69 -7.36 -9.30
CA HIS A 160 -4.13 -6.04 -9.70
C HIS A 160 -5.24 -4.99 -9.99
N LYS A 161 -4.90 -3.76 -10.45
CA LYS A 161 -5.80 -2.57 -10.49
C LYS A 161 -7.19 -2.82 -11.12
N ASP A 162 -8.15 -2.04 -10.61
CA ASP A 162 -9.62 -1.97 -10.81
C ASP A 162 -10.43 -3.15 -11.38
N LEU A 163 -10.15 -4.37 -10.90
CA LEU A 163 -10.96 -5.55 -11.21
C LEU A 163 -12.46 -5.39 -10.89
N LEU A 164 -12.81 -4.71 -9.80
CA LEU A 164 -14.18 -4.71 -9.31
C LEU A 164 -15.09 -3.82 -10.15
N GLY A 165 -14.60 -2.65 -10.58
CA GLY A 165 -15.34 -1.80 -11.53
C GLY A 165 -15.71 -2.57 -12.79
N ASP A 166 -14.72 -3.19 -13.43
CA ASP A 166 -14.93 -4.01 -14.63
C ASP A 166 -15.98 -5.11 -14.45
N LEU A 167 -15.97 -5.80 -13.30
CA LEU A 167 -16.93 -6.86 -13.00
C LEU A 167 -18.34 -6.30 -12.77
N ILE A 168 -18.46 -5.19 -12.05
CA ILE A 168 -19.75 -4.54 -11.77
C ILE A 168 -20.40 -4.09 -13.09
N ASP A 169 -19.66 -3.43 -13.97
CA ASP A 169 -20.18 -2.94 -15.26
C ASP A 169 -20.74 -4.08 -16.12
N ARG A 170 -20.10 -5.24 -16.08
CA ARG A 170 -20.55 -6.42 -16.84
C ARG A 170 -21.78 -7.09 -16.24
N MET A 171 -21.95 -6.98 -14.93
CA MET A 171 -23.12 -7.49 -14.23
C MET A 171 -24.35 -6.63 -14.45
N ALA A 172 -24.20 -5.38 -14.91
CA ALA A 172 -25.30 -4.45 -15.18
C ALA A 172 -26.39 -5.05 -16.10
N ALA A 173 -26.03 -5.97 -17.00
CA ALA A 173 -26.96 -6.69 -17.87
C ALA A 173 -28.03 -7.50 -17.10
N TYR A 174 -27.80 -7.84 -15.83
CA TYR A 174 -28.75 -8.55 -14.98
C TYR A 174 -29.61 -7.62 -14.11
N GLY A 175 -29.39 -6.30 -14.17
CA GLY A 175 -30.04 -5.31 -13.30
C GLY A 175 -29.88 -5.65 -11.82
N GLY A 176 -30.90 -5.35 -11.00
CA GLY A 176 -30.92 -5.67 -9.57
C GLY A 176 -30.95 -7.17 -9.23
N ARG A 177 -30.76 -8.07 -10.21
CA ARG A 177 -30.54 -9.49 -9.96
C ARG A 177 -29.06 -9.87 -9.87
N GLY A 178 -28.15 -9.01 -10.34
CA GLY A 178 -26.71 -9.23 -10.21
C GLY A 178 -26.29 -9.23 -8.73
N ARG A 179 -25.42 -10.15 -8.31
CA ARG A 179 -24.75 -10.05 -7.00
C ARG A 179 -23.25 -10.32 -7.07
N LEU A 180 -22.49 -9.38 -6.54
CA LEU A 180 -21.04 -9.47 -6.37
C LEU A 180 -20.71 -9.88 -4.93
N ILE A 181 -20.05 -11.02 -4.77
CA ILE A 181 -19.65 -11.56 -3.47
C ILE A 181 -18.13 -11.58 -3.42
N THR A 182 -17.51 -10.84 -2.50
CA THR A 182 -16.06 -10.75 -2.37
C THR A 182 -15.59 -11.25 -1.00
N ALA A 183 -14.46 -11.94 -0.95
CA ALA A 183 -13.82 -12.29 0.31
C ALA A 183 -12.28 -12.24 0.23
N SER A 184 -11.63 -11.80 1.31
CA SER A 184 -10.18 -12.00 1.49
C SER A 184 -9.78 -11.74 2.95
N SER A 185 -8.51 -12.01 3.26
CA SER A 185 -7.86 -11.47 4.45
C SER A 185 -7.52 -9.99 4.26
N ALA A 186 -7.14 -9.30 5.34
CA ALA A 186 -6.63 -7.95 5.24
C ALA A 186 -5.20 -7.93 4.64
N GLY A 187 -4.75 -6.77 4.20
CA GLY A 187 -3.40 -6.51 3.69
C GLY A 187 -2.80 -5.27 4.35
N TYR A 188 -1.88 -4.61 3.65
CA TYR A 188 -1.46 -3.26 4.04
C TYR A 188 -2.56 -2.26 3.72
N GLU A 189 -2.80 -1.29 4.60
CA GLU A 189 -3.96 -0.38 4.53
C GLU A 189 -4.12 0.29 3.16
N HIS A 190 -3.05 0.86 2.61
CA HIS A 190 -3.04 1.60 1.33
C HIS A 190 -3.33 0.75 0.07
N GLU A 191 -3.20 -0.58 0.15
CA GLU A 191 -3.44 -1.50 -0.98
C GLU A 191 -4.56 -2.51 -0.67
N CYS A 192 -5.20 -2.41 0.49
CA CYS A 192 -6.17 -3.40 0.94
C CYS A 192 -7.55 -3.13 0.36
N LYS A 193 -7.80 -3.64 -0.84
CA LYS A 193 -9.11 -3.57 -1.52
C LYS A 193 -10.29 -4.01 -0.67
N THR A 194 -10.14 -5.07 0.12
CA THR A 194 -11.20 -5.51 1.05
C THR A 194 -11.50 -4.50 2.16
N SER A 195 -10.55 -3.61 2.49
CA SER A 195 -10.82 -2.49 3.41
C SER A 195 -11.62 -1.40 2.72
N THR A 196 -11.25 -1.03 1.49
CA THR A 196 -12.03 -0.09 0.67
C THR A 196 -13.47 -0.55 0.47
N GLU A 197 -13.70 -1.82 0.12
CA GLU A 197 -15.05 -2.36 -0.05
C GLU A 197 -15.82 -2.45 1.28
N LEU A 198 -15.15 -2.80 2.38
CA LEU A 198 -15.77 -2.79 3.70
C LEU A 198 -16.16 -1.36 4.10
N GLU A 199 -15.35 -0.36 3.77
CA GLU A 199 -15.65 1.05 4.02
C GLU A 199 -16.83 1.56 3.20
N LYS A 200 -17.02 1.11 1.96
CA LYS A 200 -18.22 1.43 1.18
C LYS A 200 -19.51 0.85 1.77
N SER A 201 -19.39 -0.23 2.55
CA SER A 201 -20.53 -0.98 3.12
C SER A 201 -21.00 -0.50 4.50
N ASP A 202 -22.05 -1.12 5.02
CA ASP A 202 -22.56 -0.96 6.39
C ASP A 202 -21.63 -1.50 7.52
N SER A 203 -20.50 -2.10 7.14
CA SER A 203 -19.41 -2.54 8.05
C SER A 203 -19.91 -3.33 9.26
N ARG A 204 -20.67 -4.41 9.05
CA ARG A 204 -21.19 -5.26 10.13
C ARG A 204 -20.06 -5.84 10.97
N ARG A 205 -20.23 -5.76 12.28
CA ARG A 205 -19.34 -6.36 13.29
C ARG A 205 -20.11 -7.36 14.15
N TRP A 206 -19.39 -8.33 14.70
CA TRP A 206 -19.95 -9.27 15.66
C TRP A 206 -19.87 -8.70 17.07
N PHE A 207 -21.03 -8.50 17.68
CA PHE A 207 -21.15 -8.04 19.05
C PHE A 207 -21.33 -9.26 19.97
N LEU A 208 -20.29 -9.62 20.72
CA LEU A 208 -20.39 -10.69 21.73
C LEU A 208 -21.26 -10.24 22.89
N LYS A 209 -22.11 -11.15 23.40
CA LYS A 209 -23.03 -10.85 24.51
C LYS A 209 -22.34 -11.13 25.84
N CYS A 210 -22.22 -10.11 26.68
CA CYS A 210 -21.70 -10.26 28.03
C CYS A 210 -22.58 -11.22 28.85
N PRO A 211 -22.02 -12.27 29.48
CA PRO A 211 -22.81 -13.17 30.32
C PRO A 211 -23.22 -12.52 31.65
N GLU A 212 -22.46 -11.54 32.15
CA GLU A 212 -22.73 -10.89 33.44
C GLU A 212 -23.80 -9.78 33.33
N CYS A 213 -23.60 -8.82 32.41
CA CYS A 213 -24.48 -7.65 32.30
C CYS A 213 -25.39 -7.64 31.07
N GLY A 214 -25.28 -8.64 30.19
CA GLY A 214 -26.08 -8.73 28.96
C GLY A 214 -25.67 -7.79 27.83
N ASN A 215 -24.84 -6.77 28.08
CA ASN A 215 -24.42 -5.79 27.06
C ASN A 215 -23.55 -6.42 25.96
N GLY A 216 -23.68 -5.90 24.74
CA GLY A 216 -22.95 -6.36 23.56
C GLY A 216 -21.74 -5.48 23.25
N ASN A 217 -20.57 -6.07 22.99
CA ASN A 217 -19.36 -5.35 22.55
C ASN A 217 -18.73 -6.03 21.34
N VAL A 218 -18.04 -5.28 20.50
CA VAL A 218 -17.23 -5.88 19.42
C VAL A 218 -15.99 -6.54 20.02
N ALA A 219 -15.67 -7.75 19.55
CA ALA A 219 -14.45 -8.44 19.98
C ALA A 219 -13.22 -7.62 19.58
N ASP A 220 -12.24 -7.53 20.48
CA ASP A 220 -11.06 -6.70 20.28
C ASP A 220 -9.85 -7.37 20.94
N TRP A 221 -8.74 -7.43 20.21
CA TRP A 221 -7.49 -7.99 20.69
C TRP A 221 -6.94 -7.29 21.92
N ARG A 222 -7.17 -5.98 22.07
CA ARG A 222 -6.71 -5.17 23.21
C ARG A 222 -7.30 -5.63 24.54
N ASN A 223 -8.42 -6.35 24.51
CA ASN A 223 -9.09 -6.87 25.69
C ASN A 223 -8.60 -8.27 26.09
N VAL A 224 -7.66 -8.86 25.35
CA VAL A 224 -7.09 -10.18 25.68
C VAL A 224 -5.95 -10.01 26.68
N ILE A 225 -6.12 -10.59 27.88
CA ILE A 225 -5.13 -10.55 28.96
C ILE A 225 -4.43 -11.90 29.03
N PHE A 226 -3.10 -11.90 28.89
CA PHE A 226 -2.29 -13.13 28.90
C PHE A 226 -0.91 -12.98 29.54
N LYS A 227 -0.54 -11.76 29.97
CA LYS A 227 0.69 -11.51 30.72
C LYS A 227 0.43 -11.81 32.19
N GLY A 228 1.34 -12.54 32.83
CA GLY A 228 1.21 -12.90 34.25
C GLY A 228 0.10 -13.89 34.59
N GLN A 229 -0.53 -14.54 33.58
CA GLN A 229 -1.59 -15.53 33.78
C GLN A 229 -1.23 -16.86 33.09
N PRO A 230 -1.61 -18.02 33.69
CA PRO A 230 -1.36 -19.34 33.08
C PRO A 230 -2.19 -19.56 31.82
N TYR A 231 -3.38 -18.95 31.74
CA TYR A 231 -4.30 -19.02 30.61
C TYR A 231 -4.74 -17.61 30.18
N PRO A 232 -5.01 -17.39 28.88
CA PRO A 232 -5.47 -16.10 28.42
C PRO A 232 -6.96 -15.90 28.72
N THR A 233 -7.28 -14.72 29.25
CA THR A 233 -8.63 -14.25 29.53
C THR A 233 -9.02 -13.11 28.60
N TYR A 234 -10.31 -12.86 28.46
CA TYR A 234 -10.87 -11.72 27.74
C TYR A 234 -11.62 -10.82 28.72
N SER A 235 -11.19 -9.57 28.85
CA SER A 235 -11.85 -8.58 29.71
C SER A 235 -12.97 -7.88 28.96
N MET A 236 -14.20 -7.98 29.46
CA MET A 236 -15.37 -7.35 28.84
C MET A 236 -15.36 -5.83 29.03
N PRO A 237 -15.41 -5.01 27.97
CA PRO A 237 -15.39 -3.54 28.11
C PRO A 237 -16.57 -2.96 28.89
N CYS A 238 -17.73 -3.61 28.86
CA CYS A 238 -18.95 -3.09 29.47
C CYS A 238 -18.98 -3.15 31.00
N CYS A 239 -18.28 -4.10 31.63
CA CYS A 239 -18.35 -4.32 33.08
C CYS A 239 -17.08 -4.91 33.70
N GLY A 240 -16.02 -5.13 32.92
CA GLY A 240 -14.76 -5.71 33.40
C GLY A 240 -14.79 -7.23 33.63
N ALA A 241 -15.89 -7.90 33.31
CA ALA A 241 -16.00 -9.35 33.47
C ALA A 241 -14.87 -10.08 32.73
N SER A 242 -14.15 -10.95 33.43
CA SER A 242 -13.03 -11.71 32.87
C SER A 242 -13.50 -13.08 32.39
N LEU A 243 -13.45 -13.30 31.08
CA LEU A 243 -13.94 -14.53 30.46
C LEU A 243 -12.78 -15.40 29.99
N GLU A 244 -12.76 -16.65 30.43
CA GLU A 244 -11.83 -17.68 29.95
C GLU A 244 -12.58 -18.81 29.24
N GLY A 245 -11.89 -19.61 28.41
CA GLY A 245 -12.35 -20.91 27.95
C GLY A 245 -13.82 -20.99 27.49
N VAL A 246 -14.64 -21.74 28.25
CA VAL A 246 -16.06 -22.00 27.95
C VAL A 246 -16.92 -20.74 28.10
N PRO A 247 -16.84 -19.96 29.20
CA PRO A 247 -17.52 -18.65 29.31
C PRO A 247 -17.30 -17.73 28.10
N PHE A 248 -16.05 -17.53 27.66
CA PHE A 248 -15.75 -16.71 26.48
C PHE A 248 -16.41 -17.28 25.22
N ARG A 249 -16.31 -18.60 25.01
CA ARG A 249 -16.93 -19.27 23.86
C ARG A 249 -18.46 -19.10 23.86
N ARG A 250 -19.12 -19.20 25.02
CA ARG A 250 -20.58 -18.99 25.14
C ARG A 250 -20.97 -17.55 24.84
N ALA A 251 -20.21 -16.58 25.34
CA ALA A 251 -20.41 -15.15 25.06
C ALA A 251 -20.29 -14.85 23.55
N MET A 252 -19.28 -15.43 22.90
CA MET A 252 -19.10 -15.34 21.44
C MET A 252 -20.26 -15.98 20.68
N GLN A 253 -20.73 -17.17 21.10
CA GLN A 253 -21.85 -17.87 20.46
C GLN A 253 -23.19 -17.14 20.60
N ALA A 254 -23.38 -16.42 21.71
CA ALA A 254 -24.58 -15.64 21.98
C ALA A 254 -24.56 -14.26 21.32
N GLY A 255 -23.51 -13.93 20.57
CA GLY A 255 -23.37 -12.66 19.89
C GLY A 255 -24.27 -12.49 18.66
N THR A 256 -24.28 -11.27 18.13
CA THR A 256 -25.11 -10.87 16.99
C THR A 256 -24.35 -9.96 16.04
N TRP A 257 -24.60 -10.10 14.73
CA TRP A 257 -24.14 -9.12 13.75
C TRP A 257 -24.96 -7.83 13.86
N ARG A 258 -24.27 -6.68 13.83
CA ARG A 258 -24.92 -5.37 13.75
C ARG A 258 -24.14 -4.49 12.78
N PRO A 259 -24.81 -3.68 11.93
CA PRO A 259 -24.14 -2.65 11.16
C PRO A 259 -23.49 -1.64 12.10
N THR A 260 -22.38 -1.05 11.68
CA THR A 260 -21.67 -0.04 12.48
C THR A 260 -21.70 1.36 11.85
N LYS A 261 -22.19 1.46 10.61
CA LYS A 261 -22.47 2.70 9.91
C LYS A 261 -23.50 2.45 8.82
N GLU A 262 -24.05 3.53 8.29
CA GLU A 262 -24.78 3.49 7.02
C GLU A 262 -23.81 3.22 5.86
N PRO A 263 -24.22 2.44 4.85
CA PRO A 263 -23.38 2.20 3.70
C PRO A 263 -23.22 3.48 2.86
N MET A 264 -22.03 3.70 2.31
CA MET A 264 -21.75 4.84 1.42
C MET A 264 -22.49 4.70 0.07
N VAL A 265 -22.78 3.46 -0.31
CA VAL A 265 -23.50 3.09 -1.54
C VAL A 265 -24.65 2.16 -1.17
N PRO A 266 -25.89 2.38 -1.65
CA PRO A 266 -27.01 1.47 -1.42
C PRO A 266 -26.70 0.04 -1.87
N GLY A 267 -27.29 -0.95 -1.20
CA GLY A 267 -27.15 -2.36 -1.60
C GLY A 267 -25.80 -3.02 -1.30
N VAL A 268 -24.93 -2.39 -0.48
CA VAL A 268 -23.62 -2.93 -0.11
C VAL A 268 -23.57 -3.32 1.37
N ALA A 269 -23.41 -4.62 1.65
CA ALA A 269 -23.21 -5.13 3.00
C ALA A 269 -21.78 -5.67 3.19
N GLY A 270 -21.17 -5.39 4.35
CA GLY A 270 -19.81 -5.83 4.63
C GLY A 270 -19.65 -6.48 5.99
N PHE A 271 -18.77 -7.47 6.08
CA PHE A 271 -18.58 -8.28 7.27
C PHE A 271 -17.10 -8.38 7.63
N HIS A 272 -16.78 -8.08 8.90
CA HIS A 272 -15.44 -8.30 9.45
C HIS A 272 -15.42 -9.58 10.31
N LEU A 273 -14.73 -10.61 9.83
CA LEU A 273 -14.65 -11.94 10.48
C LEU A 273 -13.23 -12.22 11.00
N ASP A 274 -12.90 -11.75 12.20
CA ASP A 274 -11.59 -12.05 12.80
C ASP A 274 -11.47 -13.49 13.35
N ALA A 275 -10.29 -13.82 13.90
CA ALA A 275 -10.00 -15.14 14.45
C ALA A 275 -10.83 -15.51 15.68
N PHE A 276 -11.40 -14.54 16.43
CA PHE A 276 -12.28 -14.86 17.56
C PHE A 276 -13.57 -15.57 17.08
N LEU A 277 -13.97 -15.28 15.85
CA LEU A 277 -15.14 -15.84 15.19
C LEU A 277 -14.87 -17.20 14.53
N SER A 278 -13.61 -17.63 14.42
CA SER A 278 -13.28 -18.93 13.82
C SER A 278 -13.73 -20.07 14.74
N PRO A 279 -14.48 -21.06 14.23
CA PRO A 279 -14.83 -22.24 15.03
C PRO A 279 -13.63 -23.19 15.22
N PHE A 280 -12.52 -22.94 14.51
CA PHE A 280 -11.32 -23.78 14.52
C PHE A 280 -10.24 -23.22 15.45
N GLU A 281 -10.42 -22.01 15.97
CA GLU A 281 -9.45 -21.36 16.86
C GLU A 281 -10.02 -21.18 18.27
N SER A 282 -9.16 -21.33 19.27
CA SER A 282 -9.46 -20.95 20.65
C SER A 282 -8.67 -19.71 21.03
N LEU A 283 -9.11 -18.98 22.04
CA LEU A 283 -8.37 -17.83 22.57
C LEU A 283 -6.91 -18.21 22.90
N ARG A 284 -6.69 -19.41 23.46
CA ARG A 284 -5.35 -19.98 23.71
C ARG A 284 -4.53 -20.17 22.44
N SER A 285 -5.14 -20.64 21.34
CA SER A 285 -4.44 -20.80 20.05
C SER A 285 -4.04 -19.45 19.46
N ILE A 286 -4.93 -18.46 19.53
CA ILE A 286 -4.67 -17.09 19.03
C ILE A 286 -3.52 -16.47 19.82
N VAL A 287 -3.57 -16.52 21.17
CA VAL A 287 -2.47 -16.03 22.03
C VAL A 287 -1.16 -16.77 21.78
N ARG A 288 -1.18 -18.08 21.56
CA ARG A 288 0.04 -18.84 21.23
C ARG A 288 0.67 -18.35 19.93
N GLN A 289 -0.12 -18.03 18.91
CA GLN A 289 0.37 -17.48 17.65
C GLN A 289 0.95 -16.08 17.84
N TRP A 290 0.28 -15.22 18.61
CA TRP A 290 0.84 -13.92 18.99
C TRP A 290 2.19 -14.05 19.71
N LYS A 291 2.28 -14.94 20.71
CA LYS A 291 3.53 -15.17 21.45
C LYS A 291 4.67 -15.62 20.53
N ARG A 292 4.39 -16.44 19.52
CA ARG A 292 5.38 -16.83 18.49
C ARG A 292 5.82 -15.63 17.66
N ALA A 293 4.86 -14.85 17.15
CA ALA A 293 5.14 -13.66 16.37
C ALA A 293 5.94 -12.60 17.15
N ASP A 294 5.58 -12.34 18.41
CA ASP A 294 6.30 -11.41 19.29
C ASP A 294 7.70 -11.91 19.67
N ALA A 295 7.85 -13.22 19.93
CA ALA A 295 9.16 -13.83 20.16
C ALA A 295 10.06 -13.72 18.93
N HIS A 296 9.53 -14.02 17.74
CA HIS A 296 10.27 -13.86 16.49
C HIS A 296 10.69 -12.40 16.28
N ARG A 297 9.77 -11.44 16.47
CA ARG A 297 10.07 -10.00 16.41
C ARG A 297 11.18 -9.61 17.37
N LYS A 298 11.15 -10.08 18.62
CA LYS A 298 12.20 -9.79 19.62
C LYS A 298 13.54 -10.41 19.26
N GLN A 299 13.55 -11.57 18.63
CA GLN A 299 14.78 -12.27 18.24
C GLN A 299 15.42 -11.69 16.97
N THR A 300 14.62 -11.33 15.97
CA THR A 300 15.13 -10.96 14.63
C THR A 300 14.95 -9.48 14.27
N GLY A 301 14.17 -8.73 15.06
CA GLY A 301 13.72 -7.39 14.73
C GLY A 301 12.70 -7.34 13.57
N SER A 302 12.27 -8.49 13.03
CA SER A 302 11.36 -8.54 11.89
C SER A 302 9.90 -8.38 12.32
N MET A 303 9.17 -7.51 11.64
CA MET A 303 7.72 -7.31 11.85
C MET A 303 6.85 -8.30 11.07
N ALA A 304 7.44 -9.13 10.20
CA ALA A 304 6.69 -9.95 9.24
C ALA A 304 5.64 -10.86 9.91
N GLU A 305 6.00 -11.54 11.00
CA GLU A 305 5.05 -12.42 11.71
C GLU A 305 3.98 -11.63 12.47
N VAL A 306 4.30 -10.44 12.97
CA VAL A 306 3.35 -9.55 13.65
C VAL A 306 2.34 -9.00 12.65
N ILE A 307 2.81 -8.55 11.48
CA ILE A 307 1.97 -8.12 10.36
C ILE A 307 1.07 -9.27 9.89
N SER A 308 1.63 -10.47 9.74
CA SER A 308 0.88 -11.68 9.38
C SER A 308 -0.18 -12.03 10.42
N PHE A 309 0.12 -11.88 11.71
CA PHE A 309 -0.85 -12.06 12.78
C PHE A 309 -1.99 -11.03 12.69
N GLN A 310 -1.68 -9.74 12.57
CA GLN A 310 -2.68 -8.68 12.51
C GLN A 310 -3.58 -8.82 11.27
N THR A 311 -2.98 -8.94 10.09
CA THR A 311 -3.72 -9.01 8.81
C THR A 311 -4.40 -10.36 8.60
N GLY A 312 -3.73 -11.45 8.96
CA GLY A 312 -4.18 -12.82 8.73
C GLY A 312 -5.07 -13.39 9.84
N ARG A 313 -4.94 -12.96 11.10
CA ARG A 313 -5.77 -13.44 12.21
C ARG A 313 -6.80 -12.42 12.64
N LEU A 314 -6.39 -11.17 12.88
CA LEU A 314 -7.36 -10.14 13.30
C LEU A 314 -8.15 -9.58 12.12
N ALA A 315 -7.72 -9.84 10.87
CA ALA A 315 -8.32 -9.25 9.67
C ALA A 315 -8.38 -7.71 9.75
N ILE A 316 -7.38 -7.13 10.41
CA ILE A 316 -7.17 -5.68 10.54
C ILE A 316 -6.07 -5.31 9.55
N PRO A 317 -6.27 -4.30 8.68
CA PRO A 317 -5.22 -3.84 7.80
C PRO A 317 -4.02 -3.37 8.62
N TYR A 318 -2.82 -3.62 8.11
CA TYR A 318 -1.61 -3.11 8.73
C TYR A 318 -1.28 -1.74 8.15
N LYS A 319 -1.34 -0.71 8.99
CA LYS A 319 -0.76 0.60 8.71
C LYS A 319 0.70 0.53 9.12
N PRO A 320 1.66 0.62 8.18
CA PRO A 320 3.04 0.78 8.56
C PRO A 320 3.19 2.09 9.30
N GLU A 321 3.64 2.01 10.54
CA GLU A 321 4.26 3.17 11.17
C GLU A 321 5.46 3.56 10.30
N ALA A 322 5.63 4.87 10.05
CA ALA A 322 6.81 5.35 9.35
C ALA A 322 8.04 4.84 10.11
N ALA A 323 8.74 3.85 9.54
CA ALA A 323 9.81 3.11 10.19
C ALA A 323 11.02 3.99 10.55
N GLN A 324 10.97 5.26 10.16
CA GLN A 324 12.00 6.26 10.38
C GLN A 324 11.55 7.40 11.31
N GLY A 325 10.36 7.35 11.92
CA GLY A 325 9.92 8.39 12.87
C GLY A 325 9.75 9.79 12.25
N VAL A 326 9.60 9.84 10.92
CA VAL A 326 9.31 11.07 10.16
C VAL A 326 7.83 11.03 9.79
N THR A 327 7.07 12.03 10.20
CA THR A 327 5.64 12.18 9.84
C THR A 327 5.43 13.44 9.01
N PRO A 328 4.36 13.55 8.20
CA PRO A 328 4.07 14.77 7.44
C PRO A 328 3.96 15.99 8.37
N GLU A 329 3.28 15.83 9.51
CA GLU A 329 3.08 16.90 10.48
C GLU A 329 4.39 17.31 11.14
N GLY A 330 5.23 16.33 11.51
CA GLY A 330 6.54 16.58 12.11
C GLY A 330 7.47 17.33 11.16
N LEU A 331 7.47 16.97 9.87
CA LEU A 331 8.21 17.71 8.85
C LEU A 331 7.68 19.12 8.67
N ARG A 332 6.37 19.29 8.52
CA ARG A 332 5.76 20.60 8.32
C ARG A 332 6.02 21.53 9.50
N SER A 333 5.94 21.02 10.74
CA SER A 333 6.19 21.84 11.93
C SER A 333 7.67 22.14 12.14
N SER A 334 8.56 21.17 11.88
CA SER A 334 9.97 21.30 12.22
C SER A 334 10.79 21.94 11.11
N CYS A 335 10.40 21.84 9.83
CA CYS A 335 11.25 22.20 8.69
C CYS A 335 10.83 23.48 7.95
N ARG A 336 9.84 24.23 8.46
CA ARG A 336 9.53 25.55 7.88
C ARG A 336 10.40 26.64 8.48
N GLU A 337 10.78 27.59 7.62
CA GLU A 337 11.54 28.78 7.96
C GLU A 337 11.02 30.00 7.19
N ASP A 338 11.27 31.18 7.76
CA ASP A 338 10.89 32.45 7.16
C ASP A 338 11.93 32.89 6.13
N TYR A 339 11.57 32.76 4.85
CA TYR A 339 12.31 33.31 3.71
C TYR A 339 11.35 33.47 2.53
N ASP A 340 11.63 34.44 1.65
CA ASP A 340 10.88 34.61 0.41
C ASP A 340 11.34 33.56 -0.62
N PRO A 341 10.49 32.59 -1.01
CA PRO A 341 10.84 31.58 -2.01
C PRO A 341 11.08 32.14 -3.42
N ALA A 342 10.71 33.39 -3.69
CA ALA A 342 11.05 34.07 -4.94
C ALA A 342 12.50 34.57 -4.99
N ILE A 343 13.16 34.67 -3.82
CA ILE A 343 14.54 35.16 -3.68
C ILE A 343 15.43 34.01 -3.20
N VAL A 344 16.49 33.72 -3.94
CA VAL A 344 17.46 32.69 -3.55
C VAL A 344 18.19 33.15 -2.28
N PRO A 345 18.15 32.37 -1.17
CA PRO A 345 18.75 32.78 0.10
C PRO A 345 20.26 33.00 0.01
N ALA A 346 20.80 33.96 0.76
CA ALA A 346 22.23 34.35 0.71
C ALA A 346 23.23 33.21 0.96
N GLY A 347 22.82 32.17 1.71
CA GLY A 347 23.65 31.00 1.98
C GLY A 347 23.60 29.92 0.90
N ALA A 348 22.85 30.12 -0.19
CA ALA A 348 22.79 29.18 -1.31
C ALA A 348 23.75 29.63 -2.42
N ALA A 349 24.42 28.68 -3.05
CA ALA A 349 25.37 28.93 -4.15
C ALA A 349 24.82 28.45 -5.50
N VAL A 350 24.01 27.39 -5.51
CA VAL A 350 23.51 26.77 -6.75
C VAL A 350 22.02 26.47 -6.68
N LEU A 351 21.38 26.53 -7.85
CA LEU A 351 20.01 26.05 -8.04
C LEU A 351 20.03 24.70 -8.74
N ILE A 352 19.15 23.81 -8.30
CA ILE A 352 18.96 22.46 -8.85
C ILE A 352 17.51 22.31 -9.27
N GLY A 353 17.30 21.86 -10.51
CA GLY A 353 15.99 21.45 -11.01
C GLY A 353 15.83 19.94 -10.93
N ALA A 354 14.67 19.47 -10.47
CA ALA A 354 14.28 18.07 -10.51
C ALA A 354 12.92 17.96 -11.19
N VAL A 355 12.75 16.95 -12.05
CA VAL A 355 11.52 16.70 -12.78
C VAL A 355 11.19 15.22 -12.76
N ASP A 356 9.94 14.91 -12.42
CA ASP A 356 9.36 13.58 -12.44
C ASP A 356 8.25 13.53 -13.51
N VAL A 357 8.29 12.51 -14.36
CA VAL A 357 7.41 12.37 -15.53
C VAL A 357 6.32 11.35 -15.23
N GLN A 358 5.06 11.79 -15.30
CA GLN A 358 3.87 10.98 -15.03
C GLN A 358 2.97 10.93 -16.26
N ASP A 359 2.10 9.93 -16.36
CA ASP A 359 1.27 9.71 -17.56
C ASP A 359 0.41 10.91 -18.00
N ASN A 360 0.09 11.82 -17.09
CA ASN A 360 -0.81 12.95 -17.32
C ASN A 360 -0.29 14.30 -16.78
N ARG A 361 1.00 14.38 -16.43
CA ARG A 361 1.62 15.61 -15.92
C ARG A 361 3.14 15.51 -15.82
N LEU A 362 3.78 16.67 -15.67
CA LEU A 362 5.15 16.79 -15.17
C LEU A 362 5.11 17.38 -13.76
N GLU A 363 5.83 16.80 -12.81
CA GLU A 363 6.05 17.40 -11.51
C GLU A 363 7.48 17.93 -11.44
N ALA A 364 7.65 19.19 -11.05
CA ALA A 364 8.94 19.84 -11.05
C ALA A 364 9.20 20.57 -9.74
N GLU A 365 10.47 20.60 -9.32
CA GLU A 365 10.91 21.40 -8.20
C GLU A 365 12.22 22.13 -8.51
N ILE A 366 12.28 23.40 -8.12
CA ILE A 366 13.51 24.18 -8.04
C ILE A 366 13.91 24.30 -6.56
N SER A 367 15.16 23.93 -6.28
CA SER A 367 15.73 23.97 -4.92
C SER A 367 17.09 24.65 -4.94
N ALA A 368 17.36 25.45 -3.91
CA ALA A 368 18.64 26.11 -3.72
C ALA A 368 19.50 25.31 -2.73
N TRP A 369 20.81 25.28 -2.98
CA TRP A 369 21.77 24.52 -2.18
C TRP A 369 23.01 25.34 -1.88
N GLY A 370 23.56 25.16 -0.68
CA GLY A 370 24.81 25.80 -0.28
C GLY A 370 25.38 25.23 1.01
N LEU A 371 26.56 25.71 1.37
CA LEU A 371 27.26 25.30 2.58
C LEU A 371 26.97 26.30 3.71
N VAL A 372 26.60 25.77 4.87
CA VAL A 372 26.38 26.57 6.08
C VAL A 372 27.36 26.14 7.16
N GLU A 373 27.95 27.12 7.84
CA GLU A 373 28.82 26.90 8.99
C GLU A 373 28.05 26.25 10.13
N VAL A 374 28.70 25.33 10.86
CA VAL A 374 28.14 24.62 12.01
C VAL A 374 29.16 24.52 13.13
N GLU A 375 28.67 24.46 14.36
CA GLU A 375 29.54 24.31 15.52
C GLU A 375 30.17 22.92 15.59
N ARG A 376 31.32 22.83 16.25
CA ARG A 376 32.09 21.57 16.36
C ARG A 376 31.34 20.48 17.11
N ASP A 377 30.49 20.84 18.07
CA ASP A 377 29.70 19.88 18.84
C ASP A 377 28.60 19.25 17.97
N ASP A 378 27.98 20.04 17.08
CA ASP A 378 27.06 19.54 16.04
C ASP A 378 27.79 18.68 15.00
N ALA A 379 29.06 19.00 14.70
CA ALA A 379 29.87 18.21 13.77
C ALA A 379 30.06 16.75 14.23
N SER A 380 30.07 16.48 15.54
CA SER A 380 30.13 15.12 16.09
C SER A 380 28.86 14.29 15.79
N GLN A 381 27.74 14.97 15.53
CA GLN A 381 26.45 14.40 15.14
C GLN A 381 26.26 14.31 13.62
N LEU A 382 27.19 14.82 12.81
CA LEU A 382 27.24 14.63 11.36
C LEU A 382 27.65 13.19 11.00
N LYS A 383 26.96 12.20 11.55
CA LYS A 383 27.06 10.79 11.18
C LYS A 383 25.96 10.45 10.19
N GLY A 384 26.35 9.92 9.03
CA GLY A 384 25.42 9.20 8.16
C GLY A 384 25.08 9.90 6.84
N TRP A 385 26.11 10.21 6.06
CA TRP A 385 25.95 10.26 4.61
C TRP A 385 26.31 8.88 4.08
N GLY A 386 25.42 8.30 3.28
CA GLY A 386 25.61 6.97 2.69
C GLY A 386 26.86 6.84 1.83
N SER A 387 27.50 7.95 1.43
CA SER A 387 28.83 8.00 0.82
C SER A 387 29.85 8.78 1.63
N HIS A 388 31.13 8.48 1.40
CA HIS A 388 32.27 9.24 1.93
C HIS A 388 32.32 10.72 1.48
N GLU A 389 31.42 11.17 0.60
CA GLU A 389 31.51 12.46 -0.11
C GLU A 389 30.88 13.66 0.62
N PHE A 390 30.07 13.44 1.66
CA PHE A 390 29.32 14.53 2.32
C PHE A 390 29.46 14.55 3.86
N ARG A 391 30.51 13.93 4.40
CA ARG A 391 30.88 14.19 5.80
C ARG A 391 31.06 15.70 5.98
N GLY A 392 30.65 16.24 7.14
CA GLY A 392 30.85 17.64 7.48
C GLY A 392 32.20 18.12 6.97
N LEU A 393 32.17 19.16 6.16
CA LEU A 393 33.37 19.61 5.48
C LEU A 393 34.13 20.51 6.44
N GLN A 394 35.40 20.21 6.65
CA GLN A 394 36.29 21.10 7.39
C GLN A 394 37.07 21.98 6.42
N HIS A 395 36.97 23.29 6.59
CA HIS A 395 37.74 24.28 5.83
C HIS A 395 38.20 25.38 6.79
N GLU A 396 39.48 25.72 6.77
CA GLU A 396 40.09 26.77 7.63
C GLU A 396 39.74 26.64 9.13
N GLY A 397 39.63 25.42 9.65
CA GLY A 397 39.31 25.16 11.05
C GLY A 397 37.82 25.27 11.41
N LYS A 398 36.96 25.68 10.48
CA LYS A 398 35.51 25.72 10.59
C LYS A 398 34.87 24.46 9.99
N TRP A 399 33.66 24.14 10.47
CA TRP A 399 32.87 23.03 9.95
C TRP A 399 31.71 23.57 9.15
N TYR A 400 31.46 22.95 8.01
CA TYR A 400 30.36 23.27 7.12
C TYR A 400 29.55 22.03 6.85
N ARG A 401 28.28 22.25 6.52
CA ARG A 401 27.44 21.20 5.97
C ARG A 401 26.56 21.72 4.85
N LEU A 402 26.11 20.79 4.04
CA LEU A 402 25.20 21.06 2.95
C LEU A 402 23.79 21.37 3.50
N ARG A 403 23.17 22.41 2.96
CA ARG A 403 21.81 22.84 3.26
C ARG A 403 21.01 23.05 1.99
N ARG A 404 19.72 22.70 2.05
CA ARG A 404 18.75 22.81 0.97
C ARG A 404 17.61 23.75 1.37
N TRP A 405 17.29 24.70 0.50
CA TRP A 405 16.09 25.54 0.57
C TRP A 405 15.14 25.17 -0.58
N ALA A 406 13.90 24.83 -0.25
CA ALA A 406 12.87 24.61 -1.25
C ALA A 406 12.39 25.99 -1.77
N LEU A 407 12.45 26.23 -3.08
CA LEU A 407 11.99 27.50 -3.64
C LEU A 407 10.60 27.34 -4.26
N GLU A 408 10.43 26.38 -5.16
CA GLU A 408 9.17 26.25 -5.87
C GLU A 408 8.94 24.82 -6.35
N TYR A 409 7.75 24.31 -6.03
CA TYR A 409 7.22 23.06 -6.56
C TYR A 409 6.03 23.39 -7.47
N ARG A 410 5.98 22.77 -8.65
CA ARG A 410 4.94 23.03 -9.66
C ARG A 410 4.52 21.75 -10.36
N ARG A 411 3.22 21.65 -10.62
CA ARG A 411 2.59 20.57 -11.41
C ARG A 411 2.14 21.14 -12.76
N PHE A 412 2.65 20.59 -13.84
CA PHE A 412 2.24 20.91 -15.20
C PHE A 412 1.30 19.82 -15.70
N HIS A 413 0.01 20.11 -15.78
CA HIS A 413 -0.99 19.16 -16.25
C HIS A 413 -1.03 19.10 -17.79
N GLY A 414 -0.99 17.90 -18.35
CA GLY A 414 -0.99 17.69 -19.79
C GLY A 414 -0.42 16.31 -20.16
N ASP A 415 -0.44 15.97 -21.44
CA ASP A 415 0.18 14.73 -21.92
C ASP A 415 1.67 14.98 -22.19
N PRO A 416 2.62 14.26 -21.53
CA PRO A 416 4.05 14.38 -21.82
C PRO A 416 4.45 13.98 -23.24
N GLY A 417 3.52 13.48 -24.05
CA GLY A 417 3.71 13.28 -25.48
C GLY A 417 3.65 14.57 -26.31
N THR A 418 3.20 15.70 -25.75
CA THR A 418 3.02 16.94 -26.51
C THR A 418 4.13 17.97 -26.24
N PRO A 419 4.64 18.68 -27.26
CA PRO A 419 5.72 19.66 -27.09
C PRO A 419 5.36 20.82 -26.16
N GLU A 420 4.09 21.24 -26.12
CA GLU A 420 3.63 22.40 -25.36
C GLU A 420 3.86 22.23 -23.85
N LEU A 421 3.73 20.99 -23.35
CA LEU A 421 3.96 20.71 -21.93
C LEU A 421 5.45 20.86 -21.57
N TRP A 422 6.33 20.45 -22.48
CA TRP A 422 7.78 20.57 -22.32
C TRP A 422 8.26 22.02 -22.44
N GLU A 423 7.63 22.82 -23.30
CA GLU A 423 7.91 24.27 -23.39
C GLU A 423 7.56 24.99 -22.09
N GLN A 424 6.41 24.69 -21.47
CA GLN A 424 6.05 25.24 -20.16
C GLN A 424 7.04 24.86 -19.06
N LEU A 425 7.51 23.60 -19.06
CA LEU A 425 8.54 23.15 -18.12
C LEU A 425 9.85 23.91 -18.34
N ALA A 426 10.25 24.11 -19.59
CA ALA A 426 11.48 24.81 -19.93
C ALA A 426 11.43 26.28 -19.52
N GLU A 427 10.32 26.98 -19.82
CA GLU A 427 10.11 28.37 -19.39
C GLU A 427 10.25 28.48 -17.86
N PHE A 428 9.68 27.54 -17.13
CA PHE A 428 9.80 27.49 -15.67
C PHE A 428 11.24 27.26 -15.18
N MET A 429 11.97 26.32 -15.79
CA MET A 429 13.34 26.01 -15.39
C MET A 429 14.35 27.08 -15.79
N GLU A 430 14.15 27.74 -16.92
CA GLU A 430 15.09 28.72 -17.49
C GLU A 430 14.85 30.14 -16.94
N GLN A 431 13.76 30.35 -16.21
CA GLN A 431 13.45 31.61 -15.55
C GLN A 431 14.53 31.99 -14.51
N PRO A 432 15.25 33.12 -14.69
CA PRO A 432 16.23 33.58 -13.72
C PRO A 432 15.58 33.95 -12.39
N ARG A 433 16.24 33.62 -11.27
CA ARG A 433 15.79 33.93 -9.91
C ARG A 433 16.74 34.92 -9.24
N PRO A 434 16.22 36.00 -8.62
CA PRO A 434 17.06 36.94 -7.88
C PRO A 434 17.68 36.27 -6.67
N HIS A 435 18.98 36.43 -6.51
CA HIS A 435 19.70 36.02 -5.31
C HIS A 435 19.76 37.17 -4.31
N ALA A 436 19.74 36.85 -3.02
CA ALA A 436 19.78 37.86 -1.95
C ALA A 436 21.02 38.77 -1.98
N THR A 437 22.10 38.34 -2.65
CA THR A 437 23.32 39.16 -2.85
C THR A 437 23.33 39.97 -4.15
N GLY A 438 22.29 39.89 -4.97
CA GLY A 438 22.14 40.66 -6.21
C GLY A 438 22.13 39.90 -7.54
N PRO A 439 22.89 38.80 -7.77
CA PRO A 439 22.92 38.16 -9.09
C PRO A 439 21.63 37.41 -9.40
N LEU A 440 21.40 37.13 -10.68
CA LEU A 440 20.33 36.26 -11.14
C LEU A 440 20.88 34.83 -11.32
N LEU A 441 20.25 33.85 -10.68
CA LEU A 441 20.64 32.45 -10.79
C LEU A 441 19.62 31.65 -11.60
N ARG A 442 20.12 30.66 -12.34
CA ARG A 442 19.33 29.61 -12.98
C ARG A 442 19.75 28.24 -12.43
N PRO A 443 18.90 27.21 -12.53
CA PRO A 443 19.31 25.83 -12.28
C PRO A 443 20.57 25.50 -13.08
N VAL A 444 21.66 25.18 -12.39
CA VAL A 444 22.94 24.80 -13.03
C VAL A 444 22.85 23.39 -13.61
N ILE A 445 21.99 22.57 -13.03
CA ILE A 445 21.69 21.23 -13.48
C ILE A 445 20.21 20.91 -13.23
N VAL A 446 19.56 20.30 -14.23
CA VAL A 446 18.18 19.83 -14.19
C VAL A 446 18.15 18.33 -14.47
N GLY A 447 17.69 17.55 -13.50
CA GLY A 447 17.48 16.12 -13.66
C GLY A 447 16.04 15.80 -14.05
N VAL A 448 15.83 15.07 -15.15
CA VAL A 448 14.50 14.65 -15.63
C VAL A 448 14.40 13.13 -15.62
N ASP A 449 13.46 12.58 -14.85
CA ASP A 449 13.29 11.12 -14.76
C ASP A 449 12.82 10.49 -16.08
N ILE A 450 13.47 9.39 -16.46
CA ILE A 450 13.03 8.57 -17.57
C ILE A 450 11.92 7.63 -17.07
N GLY A 451 10.74 8.21 -16.87
CA GLY A 451 9.55 7.52 -16.40
C GLY A 451 8.78 6.83 -17.53
N GLY A 452 8.45 5.54 -17.33
CA GLY A 452 7.44 4.83 -18.12
C GLY A 452 7.71 4.75 -19.63
N HIS A 453 6.69 5.04 -20.43
CA HIS A 453 6.73 4.96 -21.90
C HIS A 453 7.23 6.26 -22.58
N TYR A 454 7.50 7.33 -21.82
CA TYR A 454 7.88 8.65 -22.34
C TYR A 454 9.40 8.88 -22.43
N GLY A 455 10.21 7.85 -22.23
CA GLY A 455 11.67 7.97 -22.27
C GLY A 455 12.25 8.62 -23.54
N PRO A 456 11.73 8.36 -24.76
CA PRO A 456 12.18 9.06 -25.96
C PRO A 456 11.94 10.57 -25.92
N ALA A 457 10.77 11.02 -25.44
CA ALA A 457 10.45 12.45 -25.31
C ALA A 457 11.36 13.15 -24.30
N VAL A 458 11.65 12.48 -23.18
CA VAL A 458 12.63 12.98 -22.19
C VAL A 458 14.01 13.13 -22.81
N ALA A 459 14.47 12.13 -23.56
CA ALA A 459 15.77 12.15 -24.21
C ALA A 459 15.87 13.30 -25.22
N GLU A 460 14.85 13.49 -26.07
CA GLU A 460 14.77 14.60 -27.02
C GLU A 460 14.82 15.96 -26.31
N PHE A 461 13.99 16.15 -25.28
CA PHE A 461 13.94 17.39 -24.49
C PHE A 461 15.29 17.76 -23.88
N VAL A 462 15.99 16.77 -23.30
CA VAL A 462 17.31 16.95 -22.66
C VAL A 462 18.39 17.22 -23.71
N GLN A 463 18.40 16.50 -24.83
CA GLN A 463 19.40 16.66 -25.88
C GLN A 463 19.40 18.07 -26.47
N HIS A 464 18.22 18.69 -26.64
CA HIS A 464 18.09 20.04 -27.16
C HIS A 464 18.63 21.14 -26.22
N ARG A 465 18.82 20.86 -24.92
CA ARG A 465 19.23 21.86 -23.91
C ARG A 465 20.66 21.72 -23.41
N GLY A 466 21.39 20.71 -23.88
CA GLY A 466 22.81 20.55 -23.61
C GLY A 466 23.15 20.05 -22.20
N LEU A 467 24.38 20.32 -21.74
CA LEU A 467 25.00 19.66 -20.59
C LEU A 467 24.34 19.98 -19.23
N GLY A 468 23.56 21.06 -19.15
CA GLY A 468 22.81 21.46 -17.95
C GLY A 468 21.56 20.61 -17.69
N TYR A 469 21.13 19.78 -18.64
CA TYR A 469 19.99 18.88 -18.47
C TYR A 469 20.48 17.42 -18.47
N GLN A 470 19.88 16.57 -17.63
CA GLN A 470 20.31 15.19 -17.46
C GLN A 470 19.10 14.27 -17.38
N CYS A 471 19.13 13.20 -18.18
CA CYS A 471 18.16 12.13 -18.03
C CYS A 471 18.48 11.29 -16.79
N LEU A 472 17.50 11.00 -15.93
CA LEU A 472 17.71 10.21 -14.73
C LEU A 472 17.21 8.78 -14.93
N LYS A 473 17.96 7.81 -14.43
CA LYS A 473 17.55 6.41 -14.42
C LYS A 473 17.93 5.73 -13.12
N GLY A 474 16.97 5.03 -12.52
CA GLY A 474 17.17 4.25 -11.31
C GLY A 474 18.16 3.09 -11.49
N LEU A 475 19.08 2.94 -10.53
CA LEU A 475 20.00 1.80 -10.46
C LEU A 475 19.46 0.65 -9.60
N PRO A 476 19.64 -0.62 -10.03
CA PRO A 476 19.34 -1.76 -9.18
C PRO A 476 20.30 -1.84 -7.97
N PRO A 477 19.85 -2.34 -6.80
CA PRO A 477 20.60 -2.29 -5.54
C PRO A 477 21.95 -3.04 -5.54
N ALA A 478 22.16 -3.94 -6.50
CA ALA A 478 23.29 -4.87 -6.52
C ALA A 478 24.60 -4.29 -7.06
N ARG A 479 24.63 -3.05 -7.57
CA ARG A 479 25.76 -2.56 -8.38
C ARG A 479 26.66 -1.50 -7.79
N PHE A 480 26.39 -0.88 -6.64
CA PHE A 480 27.38 0.00 -6.02
C PHE A 480 27.28 0.04 -4.49
N GLY A 481 28.42 0.34 -3.86
CA GLY A 481 28.46 0.87 -2.51
C GLY A 481 27.90 2.30 -2.45
N ALA A 482 28.41 3.08 -1.53
CA ALA A 482 28.07 4.43 -1.12
C ALA A 482 27.47 5.47 -2.12
N VAL A 483 27.77 5.45 -3.42
CA VAL A 483 27.55 6.57 -4.36
C VAL A 483 26.06 6.83 -4.66
N LEU A 484 25.61 8.09 -4.55
CA LEU A 484 24.21 8.50 -4.79
C LEU A 484 23.87 8.68 -6.28
N ALA A 485 24.78 9.29 -7.04
CA ALA A 485 24.58 9.55 -8.46
C ALA A 485 25.89 9.38 -9.24
N ARG A 486 25.81 8.87 -10.47
CA ARG A 486 26.95 8.80 -11.37
C ARG A 486 26.52 8.99 -12.82
N ARG A 487 27.26 9.81 -13.55
CA ARG A 487 27.09 9.94 -15.00
C ARG A 487 27.53 8.67 -15.72
N SER A 488 26.68 8.17 -16.61
CA SER A 488 26.98 7.09 -17.53
C SER A 488 27.58 7.67 -18.81
N VAL A 489 28.74 7.15 -19.19
CA VAL A 489 29.51 7.56 -20.37
C VAL A 489 29.72 6.38 -21.33
N THR A 490 28.86 5.36 -21.26
CA THR A 490 28.89 4.24 -22.21
C THR A 490 28.47 4.70 -23.60
N ALA A 491 28.96 4.04 -24.65
CA ALA A 491 28.58 4.35 -26.04
C ALA A 491 27.05 4.36 -26.21
N ASP A 492 26.37 3.30 -25.75
CA ASP A 492 24.90 3.20 -25.79
C ASP A 492 24.19 4.36 -25.08
N SER A 493 24.79 4.88 -23.99
CA SER A 493 24.22 5.99 -23.24
C SER A 493 24.39 7.31 -23.96
N LEU A 494 25.54 7.54 -24.57
CA LEU A 494 25.81 8.74 -25.35
C LEU A 494 25.03 8.75 -26.66
N GLU A 495 24.80 7.58 -27.25
CA GLU A 495 23.94 7.40 -28.42
C GLU A 495 22.47 7.66 -28.08
N SER A 496 21.96 7.09 -26.99
CA SER A 496 20.54 7.18 -26.64
C SER A 496 20.15 8.53 -26.01
N TYR A 497 21.06 9.19 -25.29
CA TYR A 497 20.75 10.39 -24.47
C TYR A 497 21.65 11.58 -24.81
N GLY A 498 22.45 11.48 -25.87
CA GLY A 498 23.31 12.55 -26.37
C GLY A 498 24.51 12.88 -25.47
N PRO A 499 25.22 13.97 -25.77
CA PRO A 499 26.41 14.40 -25.03
C PRO A 499 26.09 14.86 -23.62
N ALA A 500 24.84 15.25 -23.32
CA ALA A 500 24.35 15.48 -21.96
C ALA A 500 24.53 14.23 -21.09
N GLY A 501 24.22 13.06 -21.64
CA GLY A 501 24.41 11.76 -21.02
C GLY A 501 23.26 11.35 -20.09
N LEU A 502 23.40 10.16 -19.50
CA LEU A 502 22.45 9.59 -18.56
C LEU A 502 23.03 9.67 -17.14
N MET A 503 22.27 10.19 -16.19
CA MET A 503 22.62 10.09 -14.78
C MET A 503 21.94 8.90 -14.11
N LEU A 504 22.78 8.03 -13.55
CA LEU A 504 22.36 6.85 -12.84
C LEU A 504 22.19 7.20 -11.36
N VAL A 505 20.96 7.08 -10.84
CA VAL A 505 20.59 7.49 -9.48
C VAL A 505 20.29 6.27 -8.61
N CYS A 506 20.90 6.21 -7.42
CA CYS A 506 20.63 5.16 -6.44
C CYS A 506 19.43 5.54 -5.56
N GLY A 507 18.22 5.22 -6.01
CA GLY A 507 16.99 5.58 -5.29
C GLY A 507 16.95 5.10 -3.83
N ASN A 508 17.42 3.88 -3.53
CA ASN A 508 17.42 3.36 -2.16
C ASN A 508 18.33 4.15 -1.21
N ALA A 509 19.54 4.51 -1.68
CA ALA A 509 20.49 5.29 -0.91
C ALA A 509 20.03 6.75 -0.80
N GLY A 510 19.47 7.31 -1.88
CA GLY A 510 18.86 8.64 -1.88
C GLY A 510 17.74 8.76 -0.85
N LYS A 511 16.78 7.82 -0.86
CA LYS A 511 15.69 7.78 0.12
C LYS A 511 16.25 7.66 1.55
N ALA A 512 17.25 6.82 1.78
CA ALA A 512 17.86 6.69 3.10
C ALA A 512 18.51 8.00 3.58
N SER A 513 19.20 8.71 2.69
CA SER A 513 19.82 10.01 2.98
C SER A 513 18.76 11.08 3.25
N VAL A 514 17.74 11.20 2.39
CA VAL A 514 16.63 12.16 2.54
C VAL A 514 15.94 11.98 3.91
N PHE A 515 15.56 10.76 4.27
CA PHE A 515 14.95 10.48 5.58
C PHE A 515 15.93 10.66 6.75
N SER A 516 17.23 10.54 6.53
CA SER A 516 18.24 10.88 7.54
C SER A 516 18.26 12.38 7.84
N LEU A 517 18.28 13.22 6.80
CA LEU A 517 18.27 14.69 6.91
C LEU A 517 17.00 15.19 7.60
N MET A 518 15.86 14.61 7.23
CA MET A 518 14.56 14.90 7.84
C MET A 518 14.51 14.62 9.33
N ARG A 519 15.07 13.48 9.76
CA ARG A 519 15.15 13.14 11.20
C ARG A 519 16.00 14.13 11.97
N GLN A 520 17.08 14.64 11.38
CA GLN A 520 17.91 15.66 12.02
C GLN A 520 17.12 16.95 12.22
N SER A 521 16.38 17.42 11.20
CA SER A 521 15.49 18.59 11.36
C SER A 521 14.44 18.38 12.46
N ILE A 522 13.79 17.21 12.49
CA ILE A 522 12.78 16.88 13.51
C ILE A 522 13.40 16.79 14.92
N ALA A 523 14.65 16.31 15.01
CA ALA A 523 15.40 16.26 16.26
C ALA A 523 15.92 17.64 16.73
N GLY A 524 15.66 18.72 15.98
CA GLY A 524 16.05 20.08 16.34
C GLY A 524 17.48 20.45 15.95
N ALA A 525 18.06 19.81 14.92
CA ALA A 525 19.36 20.22 14.41
C ALA A 525 19.30 21.65 13.85
N GLU A 526 20.25 22.49 14.27
CA GLU A 526 20.42 23.86 13.76
C GLU A 526 21.81 24.04 13.14
N PRO A 527 21.94 24.75 11.98
CA PRO A 527 20.85 25.08 11.05
C PRO A 527 20.06 23.81 10.66
N LYS A 528 18.92 23.91 9.97
CA LYS A 528 18.18 22.72 9.49
C LYS A 528 18.64 22.25 8.10
N PRO A 529 18.85 20.93 7.85
CA PRO A 529 19.47 20.49 6.59
C PRO A 529 18.62 20.75 5.36
N THR A 530 17.31 20.63 5.53
CA THR A 530 16.33 20.94 4.50
C THR A 530 15.24 21.80 5.09
N VAL A 531 14.91 22.89 4.40
CA VAL A 531 13.88 23.85 4.81
C VAL A 531 12.90 24.15 3.68
N TRP A 532 11.69 24.52 4.09
CA TRP A 532 10.60 24.98 3.23
C TRP A 532 10.14 26.37 3.69
N PRO A 533 9.61 27.22 2.79
CA PRO A 533 9.17 28.56 3.17
C PRO A 533 7.98 28.49 4.14
N MET A 534 7.75 29.52 4.94
CA MET A 534 6.52 29.62 5.76
C MET A 534 5.26 29.74 4.90
N ASP A 535 5.38 30.25 3.67
CA ASP A 535 4.29 30.31 2.69
C ASP A 535 3.77 28.91 2.33
N GLU A 536 2.51 28.65 2.64
CA GLU A 536 1.84 27.37 2.38
C GLU A 536 1.30 27.25 0.94
N SER A 537 1.26 28.35 0.18
CA SER A 537 0.74 28.32 -1.20
C SER A 537 1.62 27.51 -2.15
N ARG A 538 2.91 27.35 -1.82
CA ARG A 538 3.89 26.62 -2.63
C ARG A 538 4.12 25.18 -2.18
N TYR A 539 3.90 24.90 -0.90
CA TYR A 539 4.07 23.58 -0.29
C TYR A 539 2.96 23.38 0.73
N GLY A 540 1.94 22.60 0.39
CA GLY A 540 0.84 22.24 1.28
C GLY A 540 1.09 20.91 2.00
N MET A 541 0.07 20.42 2.71
CA MET A 541 0.13 19.11 3.37
C MET A 541 0.31 17.96 2.37
N GLU A 542 -0.25 18.08 1.17
CA GLU A 542 -0.13 17.04 0.13
C GLU A 542 1.33 16.75 -0.23
N GLU A 543 2.16 17.79 -0.33
CA GLU A 543 3.58 17.65 -0.63
C GLU A 543 4.33 16.95 0.53
N PHE A 544 4.04 17.29 1.79
CA PHE A 544 4.63 16.61 2.95
C PHE A 544 4.19 15.14 3.07
N GLU A 545 2.94 14.82 2.75
CA GLU A 545 2.46 13.44 2.65
C GLU A 545 3.18 12.67 1.53
N GLY A 546 3.39 13.31 0.38
CA GLY A 546 4.15 12.76 -0.74
C GLY A 546 5.63 12.53 -0.40
N ILE A 547 6.22 13.36 0.45
CA ILE A 547 7.61 13.21 0.92
C ILE A 547 7.78 11.96 1.81
N VAL A 548 6.83 11.67 2.69
CA VAL A 548 6.88 10.49 3.58
C VAL A 548 6.13 9.29 3.03
N SER A 549 5.84 9.31 1.73
CA SER A 549 5.02 8.34 1.02
C SER A 549 5.61 6.95 0.92
N GLU A 550 6.88 6.77 1.27
CA GLU A 550 7.55 5.48 1.33
C GLU A 550 8.22 5.26 2.67
N THR A 551 8.32 4.01 3.09
CA THR A 551 9.06 3.68 4.31
C THR A 551 9.86 2.39 4.17
N LEU A 552 10.99 2.33 4.89
CA LEU A 552 11.90 1.20 4.85
C LEU A 552 11.36 0.05 5.71
N MET A 553 10.93 -1.03 5.08
CA MET A 553 10.36 -2.20 5.78
C MET A 553 11.26 -3.42 5.65
N ARG A 554 11.42 -4.16 6.76
CA ARG A 554 11.97 -5.51 6.73
C ARG A 554 11.00 -6.44 6.01
N THR A 555 11.36 -6.81 4.79
CA THR A 555 10.60 -7.75 3.96
C THR A 555 11.33 -9.07 3.86
N LEU A 556 10.61 -10.18 4.01
CA LEU A 556 11.12 -11.50 3.71
C LEU A 556 11.17 -11.71 2.19
N ASP A 557 12.34 -11.95 1.64
CA ASP A 557 12.48 -12.41 0.27
C ASP A 557 11.95 -13.85 0.19
N LYS A 558 10.81 -14.02 -0.51
CA LYS A 558 10.13 -15.32 -0.64
C LYS A 558 10.96 -16.38 -1.37
N LYS A 559 11.96 -15.99 -2.16
CA LYS A 559 12.82 -16.91 -2.93
C LYS A 559 14.02 -17.36 -2.11
N THR A 560 14.65 -16.45 -1.39
CA THR A 560 15.89 -16.73 -0.65
C THR A 560 15.68 -17.01 0.83
N GLY A 561 14.49 -16.69 1.38
CA GLY A 561 14.20 -16.74 2.81
C GLY A 561 14.95 -15.69 3.63
N ALA A 562 15.75 -14.83 2.98
CA ALA A 562 16.49 -13.78 3.65
C ALA A 562 15.59 -12.58 3.95
N THR A 563 15.78 -11.97 5.12
CA THR A 563 15.14 -10.68 5.43
C THR A 563 15.97 -9.56 4.81
N ARG A 564 15.35 -8.74 3.96
CA ARG A 564 15.96 -7.56 3.34
C ARG A 564 15.16 -6.31 3.69
N LEU A 565 15.86 -5.20 3.90
CA LEU A 565 15.22 -3.90 4.00
C LEU A 565 14.83 -3.45 2.59
N MET A 566 13.55 -3.16 2.39
CA MET A 566 13.03 -2.66 1.12
C MET A 566 12.12 -1.46 1.37
N TRP A 567 12.32 -0.41 0.58
CA TRP A 567 11.40 0.71 0.53
C TRP A 567 10.07 0.25 -0.02
N ARG A 568 8.99 0.62 0.66
CA ARG A 568 7.63 0.32 0.24
C ARG A 568 6.82 1.61 0.28
N LYS A 569 6.12 1.86 -0.81
CA LYS A 569 5.11 2.91 -0.93
C LYS A 569 3.97 2.62 0.04
N ILE A 570 3.59 3.64 0.81
CA ILE A 570 2.55 3.64 1.82
C ILE A 570 1.47 4.70 1.57
N ALA A 571 1.70 5.60 0.61
CA ALA A 571 0.75 6.60 0.14
C ALA A 571 0.63 6.53 -1.40
N PRO A 572 -0.49 6.97 -2.01
CA PRO A 572 -0.70 6.87 -3.46
C PRO A 572 0.24 7.77 -4.28
N ARG A 573 0.67 8.91 -3.75
CA ARG A 573 1.61 9.85 -4.39
C ARG A 573 2.98 9.74 -3.73
N ASN A 574 4.05 9.74 -4.52
CA ASN A 574 5.44 9.67 -4.04
C ASN A 574 6.41 10.59 -4.77
N GLU A 575 5.91 11.33 -5.75
CA GLU A 575 6.68 12.21 -6.62
C GLU A 575 7.45 13.28 -5.81
N PRO A 576 6.90 13.92 -4.75
CA PRO A 576 7.69 14.83 -3.91
C PRO A 576 8.92 14.19 -3.24
N LEU A 577 8.84 12.90 -2.85
CA LEU A 577 10.01 12.18 -2.32
C LEU A 577 11.05 11.95 -3.42
N ASP A 578 10.61 11.55 -4.61
CA ASP A 578 11.52 11.26 -5.72
C ASP A 578 12.22 12.54 -6.21
N LEU A 579 11.53 13.68 -6.28
CA LEU A 579 12.13 15.00 -6.56
C LEU A 579 13.23 15.39 -5.55
N LEU A 580 13.01 15.14 -4.24
CA LEU A 580 14.04 15.35 -3.22
C LEU A 580 15.26 14.46 -3.44
N VAL A 581 15.03 13.21 -3.82
CA VAL A 581 16.11 12.26 -4.13
C VAL A 581 16.89 12.70 -5.36
N TYR A 582 16.22 13.15 -6.41
CA TYR A 582 16.85 13.65 -7.63
C TYR A 582 17.66 14.91 -7.36
N SER A 583 17.09 15.87 -6.64
CA SER A 583 17.77 17.10 -6.23
C SER A 583 19.04 16.79 -5.43
N LEU A 584 18.94 15.89 -4.44
CA LEU A 584 20.08 15.43 -3.66
C LEU A 584 21.13 14.69 -4.51
N ALA A 585 20.69 13.89 -5.47
CA ALA A 585 21.58 13.19 -6.40
C ALA A 585 22.32 14.17 -7.32
N MET A 586 21.67 15.21 -7.81
CA MET A 586 22.27 16.20 -8.71
C MET A 586 23.29 17.07 -7.98
N VAL A 587 22.96 17.61 -6.80
CA VAL A 587 23.94 18.36 -5.99
C VAL A 587 25.10 17.45 -5.58
N SER A 588 24.83 16.16 -5.35
CA SER A 588 25.87 15.18 -5.07
C SER A 588 26.83 14.99 -6.24
N HIS A 589 26.33 15.06 -7.48
CA HIS A 589 27.14 14.93 -8.68
C HIS A 589 28.06 16.13 -8.92
N LEU A 590 27.61 17.35 -8.60
CA LEU A 590 28.42 18.57 -8.73
C LEU A 590 29.63 18.57 -7.78
N GLY A 591 29.53 17.85 -6.66
CA GLY A 591 30.62 17.67 -5.69
C GLY A 591 30.84 18.85 -4.76
N VAL A 592 31.46 18.60 -3.60
CA VAL A 592 31.62 19.60 -2.52
C VAL A 592 32.70 20.66 -2.82
N GLY A 593 33.71 20.32 -3.63
CA GLY A 593 34.80 21.25 -3.98
C GLY A 593 34.36 22.46 -4.81
N PHE A 594 33.28 22.32 -5.60
CA PHE A 594 32.69 23.41 -6.38
C PHE A 594 31.92 24.40 -5.49
N MET A 595 31.36 23.93 -4.37
CA MET A 595 30.52 24.72 -3.45
C MET A 595 31.31 25.50 -2.38
N LEU A 596 32.62 25.27 -2.26
CA LEU A 596 33.52 25.97 -1.34
C LEU A 596 34.09 27.27 -1.89
N VAL A 597 34.10 27.39 -3.22
CA VAL A 597 34.44 28.62 -3.91
C VAL A 597 33.15 29.44 -3.91
N GLN A 598 32.98 30.37 -2.97
CA GLN A 598 32.11 31.57 -3.05
C GLN A 598 31.38 31.91 -1.74
N GLY A 599 31.99 32.83 -0.99
CA GLY A 599 31.30 33.84 -0.20
C GLY A 599 31.66 35.24 -0.69
N ASP A 600 32.91 35.46 -1.09
CA ASP A 600 33.43 36.76 -1.53
C ASP A 600 33.44 36.96 -3.06
N ASP A 601 33.35 35.89 -3.87
CA ASP A 601 33.56 35.93 -5.33
C ASP A 601 32.27 35.95 -6.18
N ILE A 602 31.08 35.97 -5.58
CA ILE A 602 29.82 36.03 -6.34
C ILE A 602 29.72 37.36 -7.12
N ALA A 603 30.32 38.44 -6.60
CA ALA A 603 30.42 39.72 -7.31
C ALA A 603 31.43 39.71 -8.47
N ALA A 604 32.50 38.90 -8.39
CA ALA A 604 33.55 38.84 -9.41
C ALA A 604 33.17 37.95 -10.61
N ALA A 605 32.33 36.93 -10.42
CA ALA A 605 31.87 36.05 -11.49
C ALA A 605 30.88 36.73 -12.46
N ALA A 606 30.14 37.74 -11.99
CA ALA A 606 29.20 38.51 -12.82
C ALA A 606 29.91 39.40 -13.87
N ASP A 607 31.20 39.72 -13.69
CA ASP A 607 31.98 40.50 -14.64
C ASP A 607 32.60 39.66 -15.78
N LEU A 608 32.66 38.32 -15.62
CA LEU A 608 33.22 37.42 -16.64
C LEU A 608 32.21 37.03 -17.73
N GLU A 609 30.90 37.14 -17.50
CA GLU A 609 29.88 36.91 -18.53
C GLU A 609 29.73 38.10 -19.51
N ASN A 610 30.31 39.27 -19.22
CA ASN A 610 30.33 40.40 -20.15
C ASN A 610 31.59 40.45 -21.05
N ALA A 611 32.50 39.46 -20.94
CA ALA A 611 33.77 39.47 -21.67
C ALA A 611 34.08 38.18 -22.45
N ALA A 612 33.09 37.32 -22.74
CA ALA A 612 33.27 36.12 -23.58
C ALA A 612 32.24 36.05 -24.71
#